data_AF-A0A173MM93-F1
#
_entry.id   AF-A0A173MM93-F1
#
_cell.length_a   1.000
_cell.length_b   1.000
_cell.length_c   1.000
_cell.angle_alpha   90.00
_cell.angle_beta   90.00
_cell.angle_gamma   90.00
#
_symmetry.space_group_name_H-M   'P 1'
#
loop_
_entity.id
_entity.type
_entity.pdbx_description
1 polymer ?
#
loop_
_entity_poly.entity_id
_entity_poly.type
_entity_poly.pdbx_seq_one_letter_code
_entity_poly.pdbx_strand_id
1 'polypeptide(L)'
;MKTDKNTIIGFVLLGALFFVFFWFTNRQQKVAMAEQQRIKDSIELVEKSKIIPVDPAVAKADSLRVDSLNKLNISGDFAGAANGTEQLTVVENEVMKVTFTNKGGQVKQVQLKNYTSYDKKPVVLGGATGDELTYTINTAQNHVSDVAKLYFSTAPVVKNADGSQTVNFTLANASGQSVIHSFIIRSNDYMIDWNVNMRGADKLLTSNTMNIQWYMSPQRHEGSLDYERQLSNVCFNEEDGFDYISSKTERTFDKKVKWLGAVQQFFNTTLIAKNGFNSGSVKWGRKTDSSSTLSNVVSTFQYKAPASAELSAPFQLYFGPNDYQMLKKAAPEMDKIVNLGRDVYSFVRPINKFIIMPVFNFFASLMSNFGWVILLLTLFIRLVTSPLTYTSYLSGAKMKVLRPELDELKKKLGGDQQAFAMEQMKLFREAGVNPLGGCIPALLQIPIFFALYSFFNSNIALRGQSFLWSNDLSAYDSIVHFSFNVWGLGNHLSLFTITAVLTSFLISIYNMSMTPTQDNPAMKYMPYIFPFVLFFVFNKLPSALTWYYTVSNLITLGLQFVIQHYIIDHNKILAKMDENRKKPKAKSKWQEKYSDMMDQQKKLQDMKNKTKK
;
A
#
# COMPACT_ATOMS: atom_id res chain seq x y z
N MET A 1 -50.53 11.98 -30.12
CA MET A 1 -49.55 12.69 -29.26
C MET A 1 -48.17 12.11 -29.50
N LYS A 2 -47.23 12.88 -30.05
CA LYS A 2 -45.83 12.44 -30.23
C LYS A 2 -45.11 12.66 -28.89
N THR A 3 -44.92 11.61 -28.12
CA THR A 3 -44.19 11.67 -26.85
C THR A 3 -42.72 11.98 -27.11
N ASP A 4 -42.22 13.03 -26.46
CA ASP A 4 -40.84 13.49 -26.55
C ASP A 4 -39.88 12.40 -26.01
N LYS A 5 -38.79 12.14 -26.74
CA LYS A 5 -37.79 11.12 -26.39
C LYS A 5 -37.17 11.40 -25.03
N ASN A 6 -37.06 12.67 -24.65
CA ASN A 6 -36.53 13.09 -23.35
C ASN A 6 -37.48 12.71 -22.20
N THR A 7 -38.79 12.73 -22.42
CA THR A 7 -39.79 12.30 -21.43
C THR A 7 -39.75 10.79 -21.22
N ILE A 8 -39.57 10.00 -22.29
CA ILE A 8 -39.42 8.54 -22.20
C ILE A 8 -38.12 8.18 -21.46
N ILE A 9 -37.00 8.85 -21.76
CA ILE A 9 -35.73 8.65 -21.04
C ILE A 9 -35.87 9.02 -19.56
N GLY A 10 -36.60 10.10 -19.24
CA GLY A 10 -36.91 10.50 -17.87
C GLY A 10 -37.68 9.42 -17.09
N PHE A 11 -38.71 8.83 -17.68
CA PHE A 11 -39.47 7.74 -17.05
C PHE A 11 -38.66 6.45 -16.89
N VAL A 12 -37.77 6.12 -17.84
CA VAL A 12 -36.87 4.96 -17.73
C VAL A 12 -35.84 5.16 -16.61
N LEU A 13 -35.27 6.36 -16.48
CA LEU A 13 -34.34 6.70 -15.39
C LEU A 13 -35.03 6.70 -14.03
N LEU A 14 -36.27 7.22 -13.95
CA LEU A 14 -37.07 7.17 -12.71
C LEU A 14 -37.37 5.72 -12.33
N GLY A 15 -37.78 4.88 -13.29
CA GLY A 15 -38.03 3.45 -13.08
C GLY A 15 -36.80 2.69 -12.63
N ALA A 16 -35.62 2.97 -13.21
CA ALA A 16 -34.36 2.38 -12.78
C ALA A 16 -33.97 2.80 -11.36
N LEU A 17 -34.19 4.07 -11.00
CA LEU A 17 -33.89 4.60 -9.67
C LEU A 17 -34.84 4.01 -8.61
N PHE A 18 -36.13 3.86 -8.92
CA PHE A 18 -37.09 3.15 -8.07
C PHE A 18 -36.76 1.67 -7.92
N PHE A 19 -36.30 1.01 -8.98
CA PHE A 19 -35.88 -0.39 -8.92
C PHE A 19 -34.63 -0.58 -8.05
N VAL A 20 -33.63 0.29 -8.18
CA VAL A 20 -32.41 0.27 -7.34
C VAL A 20 -32.76 0.57 -5.88
N PHE A 21 -33.63 1.57 -5.63
CA PHE A 21 -34.11 1.88 -4.29
C PHE A 21 -34.84 0.68 -3.69
N PHE A 22 -35.83 0.12 -4.38
CA PHE A 22 -36.60 -1.03 -3.90
C PHE A 22 -35.73 -2.28 -3.70
N TRP A 23 -34.75 -2.52 -4.58
CA TRP A 23 -33.79 -3.61 -4.43
C TRP A 23 -32.91 -3.44 -3.19
N PHE A 24 -32.47 -2.22 -2.89
CA PHE A 24 -31.66 -1.92 -1.71
C PHE A 24 -32.48 -2.03 -0.42
N THR A 25 -33.69 -1.46 -0.39
CA THR A 25 -34.59 -1.49 0.78
C THR A 25 -35.07 -2.91 1.10
N ASN A 26 -35.40 -3.70 0.08
CA ASN A 26 -35.84 -5.09 0.27
C ASN A 26 -34.69 -5.99 0.75
N ARG A 27 -33.44 -5.69 0.37
CA ARG A 27 -32.25 -6.38 0.91
C ARG A 27 -32.02 -6.05 2.39
N GLN A 28 -32.22 -4.79 2.79
CA GLN A 28 -32.17 -4.36 4.20
C GLN A 28 -33.25 -5.04 5.05
N GLN A 29 -34.47 -5.16 4.52
CA GLN A 29 -35.58 -5.82 5.20
C GLN A 29 -35.32 -7.32 5.43
N LYS A 30 -34.75 -8.03 4.44
CA LYS A 30 -34.38 -9.44 4.57
C LYS A 30 -33.30 -9.69 5.64
N VAL A 31 -32.33 -8.78 5.76
CA VAL A 31 -31.28 -8.87 6.79
C VAL A 31 -31.89 -8.64 8.19
N ALA A 32 -32.77 -7.66 8.34
CA ALA A 32 -33.47 -7.40 9.61
C ALA A 32 -34.39 -8.57 10.04
N MET A 33 -35.08 -9.21 9.09
CA MET A 33 -35.88 -10.42 9.36
C MET A 33 -35.01 -11.61 9.76
N ALA A 34 -33.86 -11.82 9.10
CA ALA A 34 -32.93 -12.90 9.44
C ALA A 34 -32.32 -12.73 10.84
N GLU A 35 -32.08 -11.49 11.28
CA GLU A 35 -31.56 -11.20 12.62
C GLU A 35 -32.63 -11.39 13.70
N GLN A 36 -33.87 -10.96 13.46
CA GLN A 36 -35.00 -11.27 14.34
C GLN A 36 -35.26 -12.78 14.45
N GLN A 37 -35.11 -13.51 13.35
CA GLN A 37 -35.27 -14.97 13.35
C GLN A 37 -34.13 -15.66 14.10
N ARG A 38 -32.87 -15.23 13.93
CA ARG A 38 -31.74 -15.70 14.76
C ARG A 38 -31.95 -15.43 16.24
N ILE A 39 -32.51 -14.27 16.60
CA ILE A 39 -32.81 -13.95 18.00
C ILE A 39 -33.92 -14.88 18.52
N LYS A 40 -35.01 -15.08 17.77
CA LYS A 40 -36.08 -16.02 18.15
C LYS A 40 -35.56 -17.46 18.26
N ASP A 41 -34.76 -17.92 17.29
CA ASP A 41 -34.14 -19.25 17.30
C ASP A 41 -33.20 -19.40 18.50
N SER A 42 -32.45 -18.36 18.87
CA SER A 42 -31.59 -18.37 20.06
C SER A 42 -32.38 -18.40 21.37
N ILE A 43 -33.52 -17.69 21.43
CA ILE A 43 -34.42 -17.70 22.59
C ILE A 43 -35.11 -19.07 22.70
N GLU A 44 -35.55 -19.65 21.58
CA GLU A 44 -36.18 -20.98 21.53
C GLU A 44 -35.17 -22.10 21.86
N LEU A 45 -33.91 -21.97 21.46
CA LEU A 45 -32.82 -22.87 21.87
C LEU A 45 -32.53 -22.77 23.37
N VAL A 46 -32.54 -21.55 23.93
CA VAL A 46 -32.39 -21.35 25.39
C VAL A 46 -33.60 -21.90 26.15
N GLU A 47 -34.82 -21.75 25.64
CA GLU A 47 -36.02 -22.33 26.25
C GLU A 47 -36.06 -23.86 26.14
N LYS A 48 -35.62 -24.45 25.01
CA LYS A 48 -35.45 -25.91 24.86
C LYS A 48 -34.33 -26.46 25.75
N SER A 49 -33.33 -25.65 26.10
CA SER A 49 -32.26 -26.03 27.05
C SER A 49 -32.69 -25.93 28.53
N LYS A 50 -33.85 -25.33 28.83
CA LYS A 50 -34.36 -25.16 30.20
C LYS A 50 -35.10 -26.38 30.77
N ILE A 51 -35.18 -27.50 30.05
CA ILE A 51 -35.84 -28.71 30.53
C ILE A 51 -34.92 -29.91 30.33
N ILE A 52 -34.11 -30.18 31.35
CA ILE A 52 -33.95 -31.46 32.08
C ILE A 52 -33.19 -31.06 33.36
N PRO A 53 -33.72 -31.29 34.58
CA PRO A 53 -32.91 -31.16 35.78
C PRO A 53 -31.93 -32.33 35.81
N VAL A 54 -30.79 -32.17 35.14
CA VAL A 54 -29.62 -33.01 35.39
C VAL A 54 -29.12 -32.60 36.77
N ASP A 55 -29.05 -33.56 37.69
CA ASP A 55 -28.40 -33.38 38.98
C ASP A 55 -27.07 -32.63 38.77
N PRO A 56 -26.87 -31.43 39.36
CA PRO A 56 -25.66 -30.64 39.18
C PRO A 56 -24.37 -31.42 39.48
N ALA A 57 -24.44 -32.40 40.38
CA ALA A 57 -23.32 -33.29 40.69
C ALA A 57 -23.04 -34.27 39.54
N VAL A 58 -24.08 -34.83 38.92
CA VAL A 58 -23.97 -35.72 37.75
C VAL A 58 -23.53 -34.96 36.51
N ALA A 59 -24.06 -33.75 36.27
CA ALA A 59 -23.63 -32.88 35.17
C ALA A 59 -22.15 -32.47 35.31
N LYS A 60 -21.71 -32.14 36.53
CA LYS A 60 -20.31 -31.82 36.82
C LYS A 60 -19.40 -33.04 36.67
N ALA A 61 -19.82 -34.21 37.16
CA ALA A 61 -19.08 -35.46 37.00
C ALA A 61 -18.96 -35.88 35.53
N ASP A 62 -20.03 -35.75 34.75
CA ASP A 62 -20.03 -36.10 33.33
C ASP A 62 -19.22 -35.08 32.51
N SER A 63 -19.29 -33.78 32.84
CA SER A 63 -18.43 -32.75 32.27
C SER A 63 -16.95 -33.01 32.55
N LEU A 64 -16.58 -33.38 33.77
CA LEU A 64 -15.21 -33.74 34.15
C LEU A 64 -14.74 -35.03 33.45
N ARG A 65 -15.64 -36.02 33.28
CA ARG A 65 -15.36 -37.26 32.55
C ARG A 65 -15.12 -37.01 31.07
N VAL A 66 -15.97 -36.23 30.42
CA VAL A 66 -15.83 -35.83 29.02
C VAL A 66 -14.57 -34.99 28.81
N ASP A 67 -14.28 -34.05 29.72
CA ASP A 67 -13.02 -33.28 29.70
C ASP A 67 -11.79 -34.18 29.83
N SER A 68 -11.82 -35.14 30.75
CA SER A 68 -10.73 -36.11 30.95
C SER A 68 -10.50 -37.00 29.72
N LEU A 69 -11.57 -37.49 29.09
CA LEU A 69 -11.50 -38.27 27.85
C LEU A 69 -10.98 -37.44 26.68
N ASN A 70 -11.45 -36.20 26.54
CA ASN A 70 -10.96 -35.28 25.51
C ASN A 70 -9.46 -34.98 25.69
N LYS A 71 -9.01 -34.78 26.93
CA LYS A 71 -7.60 -34.55 27.24
C LYS A 71 -6.73 -35.75 26.90
N LEU A 72 -7.16 -36.97 27.24
CA LEU A 72 -6.47 -38.21 26.86
C LEU A 72 -6.39 -38.35 25.33
N ASN A 73 -7.47 -38.06 24.61
CA ASN A 73 -7.49 -38.09 23.15
C ASN A 73 -6.55 -37.05 22.52
N ILE A 74 -6.43 -35.86 23.13
CA ILE A 74 -5.56 -34.78 22.66
C ILE A 74 -4.08 -35.10 22.90
N SER A 75 -3.71 -35.60 24.08
CA SER A 75 -2.29 -35.83 24.42
C SER A 75 -1.74 -37.18 23.96
N GLY A 76 -2.59 -38.20 23.77
CA GLY A 76 -2.13 -39.55 23.46
C GLY A 76 -1.03 -40.03 24.41
N ASP A 77 0.07 -40.51 23.85
CA ASP A 77 1.24 -41.01 24.58
C ASP A 77 2.04 -39.90 25.30
N PHE A 78 1.76 -38.62 25.01
CA PHE A 78 2.36 -37.46 25.68
C PHE A 78 1.60 -37.11 26.96
N ALA A 79 1.48 -38.08 27.87
CA ALA A 79 0.77 -37.91 29.14
C ALA A 79 1.25 -36.65 29.90
N GLY A 80 0.33 -35.75 30.25
CA GLY A 80 0.61 -34.45 30.88
C GLY A 80 0.61 -33.26 29.92
N ALA A 81 0.81 -33.48 28.61
CA ALA A 81 0.80 -32.40 27.62
C ALA A 81 -0.59 -31.79 27.36
N ALA A 82 -1.68 -32.49 27.72
CA ALA A 82 -3.04 -31.92 27.67
C ALA A 82 -3.46 -31.23 28.98
N ASN A 83 -2.72 -31.44 30.07
CA ASN A 83 -3.03 -30.94 31.41
C ASN A 83 -1.94 -29.97 31.89
N GLY A 84 -1.89 -28.80 31.26
CA GLY A 84 -0.97 -27.72 31.64
C GLY A 84 -1.70 -26.40 31.85
N THR A 85 -1.02 -25.48 32.52
CA THR A 85 -1.39 -24.08 32.59
C THR A 85 -0.54 -23.28 31.62
N GLU A 86 -1.13 -22.27 30.98
CA GLU A 86 -0.38 -21.38 30.10
C GLU A 86 0.61 -20.57 30.93
N GLN A 87 1.89 -20.66 30.58
CA GLN A 87 3.00 -19.94 31.17
C GLN A 87 3.69 -19.12 30.08
N LEU A 88 4.02 -17.88 30.43
CA LEU A 88 4.66 -16.94 29.52
C LEU A 88 6.15 -16.82 29.85
N THR A 89 6.97 -16.89 28.82
CA THR A 89 8.41 -16.64 28.92
C THR A 89 8.77 -15.44 28.06
N VAL A 90 9.46 -14.47 28.64
CA VAL A 90 9.78 -13.21 27.97
C VAL A 90 11.28 -13.15 27.72
N VAL A 91 11.66 -12.86 26.48
CA VAL A 91 13.04 -12.60 26.08
C VAL A 91 13.12 -11.28 25.34
N GLU A 92 14.18 -10.52 25.61
CA GLU A 92 14.33 -9.17 25.11
C GLU A 92 15.72 -8.95 24.51
N ASN A 93 15.78 -8.25 23.38
CA ASN A 93 17.01 -7.65 22.85
C ASN A 93 16.83 -6.11 22.81
N GLU A 94 17.71 -5.41 22.10
CA GLU A 94 17.72 -3.95 22.01
C GLU A 94 16.49 -3.39 21.26
N VAL A 95 15.92 -4.15 20.32
CA VAL A 95 14.91 -3.66 19.37
C VAL A 95 13.52 -4.26 19.57
N MET A 96 13.42 -5.42 20.21
CA MET A 96 12.16 -6.12 20.42
C MET A 96 12.10 -6.85 21.77
N LYS A 97 10.87 -7.08 22.22
CA LYS A 97 10.50 -7.91 23.37
C LYS A 97 9.58 -9.02 22.88
N VAL A 98 10.06 -10.25 22.94
CA VAL A 98 9.36 -11.45 22.48
C VAL A 98 8.73 -12.15 23.68
N THR A 99 7.42 -12.35 23.62
CA THR A 99 6.69 -13.16 24.60
C THR A 99 6.36 -14.51 23.99
N PHE A 100 6.88 -15.57 24.57
CA PHE A 100 6.57 -16.94 24.22
C PHE A 100 5.52 -17.52 25.17
N THR A 101 4.81 -18.53 24.68
CA THR A 101 3.87 -19.33 25.48
C THR A 101 4.25 -20.80 25.42
N ASN A 102 4.20 -21.47 26.57
CA ASN A 102 4.43 -22.92 26.65
C ASN A 102 3.31 -23.72 25.97
N LYS A 103 2.12 -23.13 25.78
CA LYS A 103 1.02 -23.74 25.04
C LYS A 103 1.31 -23.64 23.54
N GLY A 104 1.62 -24.77 22.92
CA GLY A 104 2.16 -24.87 21.57
C GLY A 104 3.65 -24.61 21.44
N GLY A 105 4.32 -24.17 22.52
CA GLY A 105 5.73 -23.77 22.47
C GLY A 105 5.99 -22.76 21.36
N GLN A 106 5.24 -21.66 21.33
CA GLN A 106 5.20 -20.71 20.20
C GLN A 106 5.38 -19.26 20.64
N VAL A 107 5.66 -18.38 19.68
CA VAL A 107 5.65 -16.92 19.90
C VAL A 107 4.20 -16.48 20.09
N LYS A 108 3.89 -15.86 21.24
CA LYS A 108 2.56 -15.29 21.52
C LYS A 108 2.42 -13.90 20.93
N GLN A 109 3.42 -13.04 21.13
CA GLN A 109 3.44 -11.66 20.62
C GLN A 109 4.86 -11.10 20.64
N VAL A 110 5.11 -10.09 19.80
CA VAL A 110 6.37 -9.35 19.74
C VAL A 110 6.11 -7.86 19.83
N GLN A 111 6.64 -7.22 20.86
CA GLN A 111 6.62 -5.77 21.01
C GLN A 111 7.88 -5.17 20.38
N LEU A 112 7.74 -4.18 19.50
CA LEU A 112 8.87 -3.45 18.91
C LEU A 112 9.21 -2.23 19.79
N LYS A 113 10.43 -2.20 20.36
CA LYS A 113 10.82 -1.23 21.40
C LYS A 113 10.97 0.19 20.87
N ASN A 114 11.34 0.33 19.60
CA ASN A 114 11.63 1.63 18.96
C ASN A 114 10.39 2.28 18.32
N TYR A 115 9.20 1.69 18.45
CA TYR A 115 8.01 2.16 17.74
C TYR A 115 6.79 2.25 18.65
N THR A 116 6.06 3.34 18.52
CA THR A 116 4.77 3.57 19.16
C THR A 116 3.63 3.65 18.13
N SER A 117 2.48 3.11 18.48
CA SER A 117 1.21 3.20 17.74
C SER A 117 0.62 4.61 17.81
N TYR A 118 -0.39 4.89 16.98
CA TYR A 118 -1.13 6.17 16.95
C TYR A 118 -1.72 6.58 18.31
N ASP A 119 -2.01 5.61 19.19
CA ASP A 119 -2.54 5.80 20.54
C ASP A 119 -1.43 5.91 21.60
N LYS A 120 -0.18 6.12 21.17
CA LYS A 120 1.04 6.21 22.02
C LYS A 120 1.37 4.94 22.81
N LYS A 121 0.73 3.81 22.51
CA LYS A 121 1.11 2.51 23.06
C LYS A 121 2.25 1.90 22.26
N PRO A 122 3.01 0.95 22.82
CA PRO A 122 4.02 0.21 22.04
C PRO A 122 3.39 -0.50 20.84
N VAL A 123 4.13 -0.56 19.72
CA VAL A 123 3.73 -1.42 18.60
C VAL A 123 3.91 -2.89 19.00
N VAL A 124 2.84 -3.66 18.91
CA VAL A 124 2.83 -5.09 19.20
C VAL A 124 2.32 -5.84 17.99
N LEU A 125 3.13 -6.77 17.50
CA LEU A 125 2.83 -7.65 16.37
C LEU A 125 2.48 -9.06 16.90
N GLY A 126 1.41 -9.64 16.35
CA GLY A 126 0.84 -10.89 16.84
C GLY A 126 0.02 -10.72 18.14
N GLY A 127 -0.44 -11.83 18.71
CA GLY A 127 -1.20 -11.86 19.95
C GLY A 127 -2.66 -11.42 19.82
N ALA A 128 -3.15 -11.20 18.60
CA ALA A 128 -4.57 -10.99 18.38
C ALA A 128 -5.35 -12.30 18.63
N THR A 129 -6.65 -12.17 18.92
CA THR A 129 -7.50 -13.34 19.13
C THR A 129 -7.51 -14.22 17.88
N GLY A 130 -7.02 -15.46 18.03
CA GLY A 130 -6.94 -16.43 16.94
C GLY A 130 -5.60 -16.45 16.19
N ASP A 131 -4.63 -15.60 16.55
CA ASP A 131 -3.26 -15.75 16.06
C ASP A 131 -2.67 -17.06 16.59
N GLU A 132 -2.22 -17.92 15.68
CA GLU A 132 -1.74 -19.25 16.02
C GLU A 132 -0.78 -19.76 14.94
N LEU A 133 0.30 -20.42 15.35
CA LEU A 133 1.19 -21.15 14.48
C LEU A 133 1.22 -22.61 14.95
N THR A 134 0.65 -23.50 14.14
CA THR A 134 0.44 -24.88 14.52
C THR A 134 0.78 -25.84 13.40
N TYR A 135 0.97 -27.10 13.75
CA TYR A 135 1.04 -28.23 12.84
C TYR A 135 0.58 -29.47 13.58
N THR A 136 0.27 -30.53 12.84
CA THR A 136 -0.22 -31.76 13.42
C THR A 136 0.91 -32.75 13.71
N ILE A 137 0.78 -33.46 14.83
CA ILE A 137 1.62 -34.62 15.17
C ILE A 137 0.75 -35.81 15.56
N ASN A 138 1.24 -37.01 15.27
CA ASN A 138 0.66 -38.25 15.75
C ASN A 138 1.01 -38.40 17.24
N THR A 139 0.01 -38.31 18.11
CA THR A 139 0.19 -38.40 19.57
C THR A 139 0.06 -39.81 20.10
N ALA A 140 -0.67 -40.68 19.40
CA ALA A 140 -0.75 -42.12 19.63
C ALA A 140 -1.19 -42.82 18.33
N GLN A 141 -1.30 -44.16 18.34
CA GLN A 141 -1.85 -44.89 17.20
C GLN A 141 -3.26 -44.38 16.86
N ASN A 142 -3.46 -43.95 15.61
CA ASN A 142 -4.71 -43.35 15.10
C ASN A 142 -5.17 -42.06 15.81
N HIS A 143 -4.30 -41.41 16.60
CA HIS A 143 -4.60 -40.14 17.25
C HIS A 143 -3.66 -39.05 16.74
N VAL A 144 -4.24 -37.91 16.34
CA VAL A 144 -3.53 -36.74 15.84
C VAL A 144 -3.96 -35.53 16.64
N SER A 145 -3.01 -34.68 16.97
CA SER A 145 -3.25 -33.45 17.70
C SER A 145 -2.49 -32.28 17.09
N ASP A 146 -3.08 -31.09 17.19
CA ASP A 146 -2.41 -29.84 16.86
C ASP A 146 -1.44 -29.49 17.99
N VAL A 147 -0.19 -29.18 17.66
CA VAL A 147 0.80 -28.81 18.69
C VAL A 147 0.36 -27.61 19.51
N ALA A 148 -0.39 -26.66 18.94
CA ALA A 148 -0.94 -25.51 19.66
C ALA A 148 -1.91 -25.86 20.80
N LYS A 149 -2.45 -27.08 20.82
CA LYS A 149 -3.31 -27.59 21.90
C LYS A 149 -2.52 -28.26 23.04
N LEU A 150 -1.23 -28.50 22.83
CA LEU A 150 -0.36 -29.20 23.77
C LEU A 150 0.49 -28.22 24.59
N TYR A 151 0.77 -28.58 25.83
CA TYR A 151 1.66 -27.83 26.73
C TYR A 151 3.06 -28.43 26.69
N PHE A 152 4.04 -27.59 26.37
CA PHE A 152 5.44 -27.94 26.35
C PHE A 152 6.09 -27.61 27.70
N SER A 153 7.11 -28.37 28.07
CA SER A 153 7.99 -28.01 29.18
C SER A 153 8.99 -26.95 28.72
N THR A 154 9.09 -25.85 29.47
CA THR A 154 9.96 -24.72 29.13
C THR A 154 11.31 -24.87 29.84
N ALA A 155 12.40 -24.87 29.09
CA ALA A 155 13.74 -24.79 29.67
C ALA A 155 14.09 -23.35 30.08
N PRO A 156 14.99 -23.14 31.06
CA PRO A 156 15.50 -21.80 31.35
C PRO A 156 16.12 -21.14 30.11
N VAL A 157 15.95 -19.82 30.00
CA VAL A 157 16.55 -19.03 28.91
C VAL A 157 18.07 -19.11 29.00
N VAL A 158 18.70 -19.56 27.92
CA VAL A 158 20.17 -19.66 27.82
C VAL A 158 20.70 -18.41 27.12
N LYS A 159 21.69 -17.75 27.72
CA LYS A 159 22.46 -16.68 27.07
C LYS A 159 23.72 -17.29 26.46
N ASN A 160 23.86 -17.19 25.14
CA ASN A 160 24.98 -17.72 24.40
C ASN A 160 26.18 -16.75 24.45
N ALA A 161 27.38 -17.27 24.17
CA ALA A 161 28.62 -16.48 24.19
C ALA A 161 28.65 -15.35 23.14
N ASP A 162 27.86 -15.47 22.07
CA ASP A 162 27.70 -14.48 21.01
C ASP A 162 26.67 -13.37 21.35
N GLY A 163 26.10 -13.40 22.55
CA GLY A 163 25.07 -12.46 22.99
C GLY A 163 23.63 -12.84 22.60
N SER A 164 23.45 -13.89 21.78
CA SER A 164 22.11 -14.40 21.46
C SER A 164 21.48 -15.12 22.66
N GLN A 165 20.15 -15.18 22.66
CA GLN A 165 19.36 -15.85 23.69
C GLN A 165 18.58 -17.01 23.09
N THR A 166 18.58 -18.16 23.76
CA THR A 166 17.87 -19.36 23.31
C THR A 166 16.79 -19.77 24.31
N VAL A 167 15.60 -20.06 23.79
CA VAL A 167 14.47 -20.61 24.54
C VAL A 167 14.07 -21.93 23.91
N ASN A 168 14.01 -22.98 24.72
CA ASN A 168 13.60 -24.31 24.27
C ASN A 168 12.29 -24.73 24.93
N PHE A 169 11.35 -25.16 24.11
CA PHE A 169 10.10 -25.80 24.53
C PHE A 169 10.14 -27.25 24.11
N THR A 170 10.03 -28.16 25.07
CA THR A 170 10.15 -29.60 24.85
C THR A 170 8.84 -30.30 25.16
N LEU A 171 8.38 -31.10 24.22
CA LEU A 171 7.32 -32.07 24.36
C LEU A 171 7.95 -33.46 24.18
N ALA A 172 7.84 -34.34 25.19
CA ALA A 172 8.44 -35.67 25.15
C ALA A 172 7.49 -36.70 25.74
N ASN A 173 7.53 -37.93 25.23
CA ASN A 173 6.78 -39.06 25.79
C ASN A 173 7.72 -40.09 26.45
N ALA A 174 7.13 -41.02 27.20
CA ALA A 174 7.87 -42.09 27.87
C ALA A 174 8.57 -43.05 26.88
N SER A 175 8.07 -43.15 25.65
CA SER A 175 8.61 -43.99 24.57
C SER A 175 9.84 -43.38 23.87
N GLY A 176 10.29 -42.19 24.30
CA GLY A 176 11.50 -41.53 23.79
C GLY A 176 11.31 -40.67 22.54
N GLN A 177 10.07 -40.47 22.08
CA GLN A 177 9.75 -39.51 21.03
C GLN A 177 9.69 -38.10 21.63
N SER A 178 10.18 -37.11 20.90
CA SER A 178 10.15 -35.73 21.37
C SER A 178 10.06 -34.72 20.24
N VAL A 179 9.45 -33.58 20.53
CA VAL A 179 9.40 -32.38 19.71
C VAL A 179 10.00 -31.25 20.52
N ILE A 180 11.01 -30.57 19.98
CA ILE A 180 11.69 -29.43 20.60
C ILE A 180 11.56 -28.23 19.67
N HIS A 181 10.86 -27.20 20.13
CA HIS A 181 10.91 -25.88 19.49
C HIS A 181 12.03 -25.07 20.12
N SER A 182 13.05 -24.76 19.33
CA SER A 182 14.19 -23.94 19.74
C SER A 182 14.12 -22.57 19.08
N PHE A 183 13.94 -21.54 19.89
CA PHE A 183 13.91 -20.15 19.44
C PHE A 183 15.23 -19.46 19.76
N ILE A 184 15.84 -18.79 18.76
CA ILE A 184 17.08 -18.03 18.95
C ILE A 184 16.82 -16.57 18.60
N ILE A 185 17.08 -15.69 19.58
CA ILE A 185 16.94 -14.24 19.46
C ILE A 185 18.34 -13.63 19.46
N ARG A 186 18.71 -12.98 18.35
CA ARG A 186 20.01 -12.30 18.20
C ARG A 186 19.94 -10.85 18.70
N SER A 187 21.09 -10.29 19.03
CA SER A 187 21.21 -8.86 19.36
C SER A 187 20.86 -7.98 18.16
N ASN A 188 20.13 -6.90 18.41
CA ASN A 188 19.75 -5.88 17.43
C ASN A 188 19.13 -6.43 16.12
N ASP A 189 18.35 -7.50 16.22
CA ASP A 189 17.70 -8.16 15.09
C ASP A 189 16.19 -8.36 15.36
N TYR A 190 15.38 -8.26 14.30
CA TYR A 190 13.93 -8.51 14.33
C TYR A 190 13.57 -9.94 13.88
N MET A 191 14.59 -10.73 13.49
CA MET A 191 14.45 -12.14 13.18
C MET A 191 14.49 -13.02 14.42
N ILE A 192 13.60 -14.00 14.46
CA ILE A 192 13.57 -15.08 15.44
C ILE A 192 13.81 -16.37 14.68
N ASP A 193 14.93 -17.05 14.92
CA ASP A 193 15.11 -18.40 14.38
C ASP A 193 14.20 -19.35 15.13
N TRP A 194 13.48 -20.20 14.41
CA TRP A 194 12.59 -21.21 14.96
C TRP A 194 12.98 -22.57 14.37
N ASN A 195 13.78 -23.32 15.11
CA ASN A 195 14.17 -24.68 14.70
C ASN A 195 13.25 -25.68 15.39
N VAL A 196 12.53 -26.45 14.58
CA VAL A 196 11.71 -27.58 15.06
C VAL A 196 12.53 -28.85 14.94
N ASN A 197 12.95 -29.40 16.08
CA ASN A 197 13.70 -30.65 16.13
C ASN A 197 12.78 -31.77 16.62
N MET A 198 12.76 -32.90 15.92
CA MET A 198 11.95 -34.05 16.30
C MET A 198 12.79 -35.32 16.37
N ARG A 199 12.59 -36.08 17.44
CA ARG A 199 13.08 -37.44 17.61
C ARG A 199 11.91 -38.41 17.46
N GLY A 200 12.03 -39.35 16.52
CA GLY A 200 10.95 -40.21 16.07
C GLY A 200 10.01 -39.55 15.06
N ALA A 201 10.54 -38.67 14.19
CA ALA A 201 9.78 -37.94 13.18
C ALA A 201 9.01 -38.85 12.21
N ASP A 202 9.56 -40.02 11.90
CA ASP A 202 8.96 -41.11 11.11
C ASP A 202 7.66 -41.65 11.70
N LYS A 203 7.48 -41.51 13.02
CA LYS A 203 6.27 -41.89 13.74
C LYS A 203 5.36 -40.69 14.03
N LEU A 204 5.96 -39.54 14.35
CA LEU A 204 5.24 -38.32 14.69
C LEU A 204 4.59 -37.64 13.48
N LEU A 205 5.13 -37.83 12.28
CA LEU A 205 4.62 -37.24 11.04
C LEU A 205 4.04 -38.30 10.11
N THR A 206 2.83 -38.06 9.64
CA THR A 206 2.21 -38.89 8.60
C THR A 206 2.87 -38.59 7.25
N SER A 207 3.36 -39.63 6.57
CA SER A 207 4.04 -39.52 5.26
C SER A 207 5.26 -38.58 5.27
N ASN A 208 5.97 -38.48 6.41
CA ASN A 208 7.10 -37.56 6.60
C ASN A 208 6.79 -36.12 6.19
N THR A 209 5.56 -35.67 6.39
CA THR A 209 5.10 -34.33 5.99
C THR A 209 4.56 -33.57 7.19
N MET A 210 5.07 -32.38 7.40
CA MET A 210 4.58 -31.43 8.40
C MET A 210 3.64 -30.44 7.72
N ASN A 211 2.36 -30.48 8.10
CA ASN A 211 1.34 -29.55 7.60
C ASN A 211 1.25 -28.35 8.56
N ILE A 212 1.93 -27.26 8.21
CA ILE A 212 2.00 -26.04 9.03
C ILE A 212 0.81 -25.16 8.68
N GLN A 213 0.07 -24.75 9.69
CA GLN A 213 -1.00 -23.78 9.60
C GLN A 213 -0.61 -22.52 10.36
N TRP A 214 -0.76 -21.37 9.71
CA TRP A 214 -0.39 -20.09 10.26
C TRP A 214 -1.54 -19.10 10.12
N TYR A 215 -2.08 -18.69 11.27
CA TYR A 215 -3.18 -17.76 11.43
C TYR A 215 -2.64 -16.44 11.95
N MET A 216 -2.96 -15.35 11.26
CA MET A 216 -2.51 -14.01 11.64
C MET A 216 -3.61 -12.99 11.37
N SER A 217 -3.90 -12.15 12.35
CA SER A 217 -4.89 -11.07 12.30
C SER A 217 -4.22 -9.73 12.63
N PRO A 218 -3.46 -9.12 11.69
CA PRO A 218 -2.72 -7.89 11.94
C PRO A 218 -3.61 -6.77 12.50
N GLN A 219 -3.11 -6.11 13.54
CA GLN A 219 -3.81 -5.05 14.26
C GLN A 219 -3.33 -3.66 13.81
N ARG A 220 -4.24 -2.70 13.81
CA ARG A 220 -3.96 -1.30 13.45
C ARG A 220 -2.87 -0.68 14.33
N HIS A 221 -1.94 0.02 13.69
CA HIS A 221 -0.93 0.85 14.36
C HIS A 221 -0.91 2.30 13.89
N GLU A 222 -1.58 2.62 12.77
CA GLU A 222 -1.53 3.95 12.16
C GLU A 222 -2.78 4.80 12.45
N GLY A 223 -2.63 6.12 12.30
CA GLY A 223 -3.70 7.09 12.59
C GLY A 223 -4.94 6.94 11.71
N SER A 224 -4.82 6.30 10.55
CA SER A 224 -5.93 6.08 9.61
C SER A 224 -6.14 4.60 9.33
N LEU A 225 -7.20 4.03 9.92
CA LEU A 225 -7.54 2.61 9.76
C LEU A 225 -7.75 2.24 8.28
N ASP A 226 -8.54 3.03 7.55
CA ASP A 226 -8.86 2.74 6.16
C ASP A 226 -7.62 2.82 5.26
N TYR A 227 -6.73 3.77 5.55
CA TYR A 227 -5.48 3.94 4.80
C TYR A 227 -4.51 2.79 5.06
N GLU A 228 -4.30 2.42 6.33
CA GLU A 228 -3.46 1.29 6.70
C GLU A 228 -4.00 -0.02 6.10
N ARG A 229 -5.31 -0.22 6.11
CA ARG A 229 -5.97 -1.37 5.45
C ARG A 229 -5.74 -1.37 3.95
N GLN A 230 -5.81 -0.22 3.28
CA GLN A 230 -5.58 -0.12 1.84
C GLN A 230 -4.16 -0.53 1.47
N LEU A 231 -3.18 -0.19 2.31
CA LEU A 231 -1.77 -0.55 2.12
C LEU A 231 -1.43 -1.97 2.59
N SER A 232 -2.26 -2.56 3.46
CA SER A 232 -2.10 -3.92 3.94
C SER A 232 -2.36 -4.96 2.84
N ASN A 233 -1.51 -5.98 2.80
CA ASN A 233 -1.51 -7.03 1.78
C ASN A 233 -0.78 -8.29 2.30
N VAL A 234 -0.79 -9.36 1.50
CA VAL A 234 0.06 -10.53 1.73
C VAL A 234 1.12 -10.58 0.65
N CYS A 235 2.39 -10.69 1.04
CA CYS A 235 3.52 -10.89 0.12
C CYS A 235 4.08 -12.30 0.30
N PHE A 236 4.65 -12.89 -0.73
CA PHE A 236 5.31 -14.20 -0.64
C PHE A 236 6.40 -14.35 -1.71
N ASN A 237 7.24 -15.36 -1.51
CA ASN A 237 8.23 -15.79 -2.48
C ASN A 237 7.96 -17.23 -2.93
N GLU A 238 7.64 -17.40 -4.21
CA GLU A 238 7.39 -18.69 -4.86
C GLU A 238 8.43 -18.89 -5.98
N GLU A 239 9.19 -19.99 -5.93
CA GLU A 239 10.25 -20.31 -6.90
C GLU A 239 11.23 -19.15 -7.13
N ASP A 240 11.70 -18.51 -6.05
CA ASP A 240 12.60 -17.35 -6.10
C ASP A 240 11.98 -16.06 -6.69
N GLY A 241 10.71 -16.08 -7.10
CA GLY A 241 9.96 -14.90 -7.52
C GLY A 241 9.19 -14.26 -6.38
N PHE A 242 9.24 -12.92 -6.27
CA PHE A 242 8.34 -12.15 -5.41
C PHE A 242 7.00 -11.90 -6.08
N ASP A 243 5.93 -12.07 -5.33
CA ASP A 243 4.59 -11.63 -5.71
C ASP A 243 3.74 -11.34 -4.46
N TYR A 244 2.55 -10.77 -4.66
CA TYR A 244 1.67 -10.35 -3.56
C TYR A 244 0.19 -10.46 -3.92
N ILE A 245 -0.68 -10.46 -2.91
CA ILE A 245 -2.13 -10.37 -3.07
C ILE A 245 -2.68 -9.21 -2.21
N SER A 246 -3.50 -8.36 -2.82
CA SER A 246 -4.15 -7.23 -2.15
C SER A 246 -5.67 -7.18 -2.38
N SER A 247 -6.13 -7.70 -3.53
CA SER A 247 -7.54 -7.78 -3.93
C SER A 247 -8.07 -9.22 -4.00
N LYS A 248 -7.22 -10.18 -4.39
CA LYS A 248 -7.54 -11.61 -4.37
C LYS A 248 -7.65 -12.11 -2.93
N THR A 249 -8.61 -12.97 -2.66
CA THR A 249 -8.88 -13.53 -1.33
C THR A 249 -8.21 -14.87 -1.08
N GLU A 250 -7.68 -15.50 -2.12
CA GLU A 250 -6.97 -16.77 -1.98
C GLU A 250 -5.89 -16.94 -3.05
N ARG A 251 -4.90 -17.77 -2.73
CA ARG A 251 -3.88 -18.26 -3.66
C ARG A 251 -3.41 -19.64 -3.22
N THR A 252 -3.30 -20.55 -4.17
CA THR A 252 -2.63 -21.86 -3.98
C THR A 252 -1.21 -21.77 -4.52
N PHE A 253 -0.31 -22.49 -3.88
CA PHE A 253 1.10 -22.61 -4.25
C PHE A 253 1.37 -24.05 -4.63
N ASP A 254 1.62 -24.28 -5.92
CA ASP A 254 2.00 -25.59 -6.46
C ASP A 254 3.52 -25.77 -6.47
N LYS A 255 4.26 -24.68 -6.26
CA LYS A 255 5.71 -24.64 -6.25
C LYS A 255 6.25 -24.31 -4.86
N LYS A 256 7.58 -24.40 -4.77
CA LYS A 256 8.31 -24.15 -3.54
C LYS A 256 8.14 -22.71 -3.06
N VAL A 257 7.65 -22.53 -1.83
CA VAL A 257 7.48 -21.22 -1.19
C VAL A 257 8.58 -21.01 -0.16
N LYS A 258 9.38 -19.95 -0.27
CA LYS A 258 10.44 -19.67 0.72
C LYS A 258 9.91 -18.94 1.95
N TRP A 259 8.97 -18.02 1.74
CA TRP A 259 8.36 -17.24 2.81
C TRP A 259 7.00 -16.66 2.40
N LEU A 260 6.17 -16.37 3.39
CA LEU A 260 4.90 -15.63 3.25
C LEU A 260 4.75 -14.66 4.41
N GLY A 261 4.41 -13.41 4.08
CA GLY A 261 4.31 -12.30 5.01
C GLY A 261 2.92 -11.68 5.04
N ALA A 262 2.40 -11.47 6.25
CA ALA A 262 1.28 -10.59 6.54
C ALA A 262 1.81 -9.16 6.67
N VAL A 263 1.54 -8.32 5.67
CA VAL A 263 2.17 -7.01 5.52
C VAL A 263 1.18 -5.90 5.86
N GLN A 264 1.56 -5.05 6.80
CA GLN A 264 0.90 -3.77 7.13
C GLN A 264 1.64 -2.63 6.42
N GLN A 265 1.21 -1.38 6.64
CA GLN A 265 1.86 -0.21 6.03
C GLN A 265 3.36 -0.13 6.38
N PHE A 266 3.71 -0.15 7.67
CA PHE A 266 5.10 0.00 8.14
C PHE A 266 5.68 -1.23 8.82
N PHE A 267 4.90 -2.29 9.03
CA PHE A 267 5.36 -3.49 9.70
C PHE A 267 4.94 -4.73 8.91
N ASN A 268 5.61 -5.85 9.17
CA ASN A 268 5.15 -7.14 8.70
C ASN A 268 5.50 -8.24 9.70
N THR A 269 4.68 -9.29 9.66
CA THR A 269 5.02 -10.57 10.24
C THR A 269 5.22 -11.55 9.10
N THR A 270 6.35 -12.26 9.07
CA THR A 270 6.67 -13.19 7.97
C THR A 270 7.11 -14.54 8.51
N LEU A 271 6.53 -15.62 7.98
CA LEU A 271 6.97 -17.00 8.19
C LEU A 271 7.91 -17.41 7.06
N ILE A 272 9.10 -17.90 7.42
CA ILE A 272 10.19 -18.23 6.49
C ILE A 272 10.62 -19.69 6.73
N ALA A 273 10.81 -20.45 5.65
CA ALA A 273 11.46 -21.75 5.68
C ALA A 273 12.80 -21.67 4.94
N LYS A 274 13.93 -21.89 5.63
CA LYS A 274 15.27 -21.84 4.97
C LYS A 274 15.38 -22.84 3.83
N ASN A 275 14.77 -24.02 4.03
CA ASN A 275 14.70 -25.07 3.02
C ASN A 275 13.46 -24.96 2.11
N GLY A 276 12.60 -23.95 2.30
CA GLY A 276 11.32 -23.73 1.62
C GLY A 276 10.23 -24.75 1.97
N PHE A 277 8.98 -24.32 1.87
CA PHE A 277 7.79 -25.17 1.87
C PHE A 277 7.59 -25.76 0.48
N ASN A 278 7.17 -27.02 0.39
CA ASN A 278 6.99 -27.72 -0.89
C ASN A 278 5.78 -27.20 -1.67
N SER A 279 4.70 -26.90 -0.97
CA SER A 279 3.44 -26.40 -1.50
C SER A 279 2.65 -25.71 -0.39
N GLY A 280 1.52 -25.08 -0.73
CA GLY A 280 0.63 -24.51 0.27
C GLY A 280 -0.56 -23.77 -0.31
N SER A 281 -1.26 -23.06 0.55
CA SER A 281 -2.26 -22.08 0.15
C SER A 281 -2.35 -20.97 1.18
N VAL A 282 -2.86 -19.81 0.75
CA VAL A 282 -3.20 -18.70 1.63
C VAL A 282 -4.62 -18.24 1.32
N LYS A 283 -5.38 -17.99 2.37
CA LYS A 283 -6.65 -17.26 2.35
C LYS A 283 -6.46 -15.94 3.07
N TRP A 284 -6.90 -14.87 2.44
CA TRP A 284 -6.73 -13.49 2.88
C TRP A 284 -8.06 -12.75 2.75
N GLY A 285 -8.36 -11.91 3.74
CA GLY A 285 -9.49 -11.00 3.66
C GLY A 285 -9.21 -9.70 4.39
N ARG A 286 -9.25 -8.58 3.68
CA ARG A 286 -9.24 -7.24 4.28
C ARG A 286 -10.54 -7.05 5.05
N LYS A 287 -10.45 -6.57 6.29
CA LYS A 287 -11.61 -6.20 7.10
C LYS A 287 -12.21 -4.88 6.60
N THR A 288 -13.53 -4.78 6.64
CA THR A 288 -14.30 -3.58 6.27
C THR A 288 -15.22 -3.11 7.39
N ASP A 289 -15.06 -3.69 8.58
CA ASP A 289 -15.82 -3.35 9.79
C ASP A 289 -15.11 -2.24 10.60
N SER A 290 -15.68 -1.84 11.73
CA SER A 290 -15.07 -0.84 12.63
C SER A 290 -13.98 -1.42 13.55
N SER A 291 -13.60 -2.69 13.41
CA SER A 291 -12.59 -3.31 14.28
C SER A 291 -11.19 -2.76 14.02
N SER A 292 -10.30 -2.88 15.01
CA SER A 292 -8.87 -2.58 14.87
C SER A 292 -8.13 -3.61 14.01
N THR A 293 -8.76 -4.74 13.68
CA THR A 293 -8.17 -5.74 12.80
C THR A 293 -8.15 -5.22 11.37
N LEU A 294 -6.98 -5.29 10.74
CA LEU A 294 -6.79 -4.85 9.36
C LEU A 294 -7.28 -5.91 8.37
N SER A 295 -7.05 -7.17 8.72
CA SER A 295 -7.23 -8.31 7.82
C SER A 295 -7.08 -9.63 8.56
N ASN A 296 -7.53 -10.72 7.94
CA ASN A 296 -7.23 -12.08 8.38
C ASN A 296 -6.39 -12.79 7.32
N VAL A 297 -5.33 -13.47 7.77
CA VAL A 297 -4.46 -14.33 6.96
C VAL A 297 -4.55 -15.74 7.52
N VAL A 298 -4.85 -16.71 6.67
CA VAL A 298 -4.81 -18.14 7.00
C VAL A 298 -3.97 -18.82 5.95
N SER A 299 -2.79 -19.31 6.34
CA SER A 299 -1.87 -19.99 5.43
C SER A 299 -1.69 -21.44 5.86
N THR A 300 -1.65 -22.35 4.88
CA THR A 300 -1.32 -23.75 5.09
C THR A 300 -0.13 -24.11 4.20
N PHE A 301 0.92 -24.67 4.77
CA PHE A 301 2.13 -25.07 4.07
C PHE A 301 2.46 -26.54 4.33
N GLN A 302 2.97 -27.22 3.30
CA GLN A 302 3.53 -28.55 3.44
C GLN A 302 5.05 -28.47 3.48
N TYR A 303 5.64 -28.96 4.56
CA TYR A 303 7.09 -29.15 4.67
C TYR A 303 7.40 -30.65 4.67
N LYS A 304 8.04 -31.14 3.62
CA LYS A 304 8.43 -32.54 3.51
C LYS A 304 9.74 -32.77 4.27
N ALA A 305 9.65 -33.50 5.38
CA ALA A 305 10.79 -33.92 6.17
C ALA A 305 11.62 -34.99 5.42
N PRO A 306 12.94 -35.05 5.62
CA PRO A 306 13.74 -36.21 5.24
C PRO A 306 13.18 -37.48 5.89
N ALA A 307 13.31 -38.63 5.20
CA ALA A 307 12.91 -39.93 5.74
C ALA A 307 13.91 -40.43 6.80
N SER A 308 13.92 -39.76 7.95
CA SER A 308 14.83 -40.00 9.08
C SER A 308 14.04 -39.94 10.39
N ALA A 309 14.44 -40.74 11.38
CA ALA A 309 13.88 -40.66 12.73
C ALA A 309 14.21 -39.32 13.40
N GLU A 310 15.35 -38.72 13.07
CA GLU A 310 15.73 -37.38 13.53
C GLU A 310 15.43 -36.35 12.44
N LEU A 311 14.68 -35.32 12.79
CA LEU A 311 14.35 -34.18 11.93
C LEU A 311 14.86 -32.89 12.57
N SER A 312 15.49 -32.04 11.77
CA SER A 312 15.68 -30.63 12.08
C SER A 312 15.09 -29.78 10.96
N ALA A 313 14.01 -29.07 11.24
CA ALA A 313 13.33 -28.19 10.30
C ALA A 313 13.65 -26.71 10.65
N PRO A 314 14.47 -26.03 9.83
CA PRO A 314 14.93 -24.67 10.13
C PRO A 314 13.98 -23.61 9.57
N PHE A 315 13.08 -23.13 10.42
CA PHE A 315 12.20 -22.00 10.13
C PHE A 315 12.73 -20.71 10.75
N GLN A 316 12.19 -19.59 10.30
CA GLN A 316 12.41 -18.29 10.91
C GLN A 316 11.12 -17.49 10.89
N LEU A 317 10.99 -16.59 11.86
CA LEU A 317 9.89 -15.65 11.97
C LEU A 317 10.47 -14.24 11.97
N TYR A 318 9.97 -13.38 11.10
CA TYR A 318 10.26 -11.95 11.14
C TYR A 318 9.09 -11.22 11.77
N PHE A 319 9.36 -10.40 12.78
CA PHE A 319 8.38 -9.48 13.38
C PHE A 319 9.03 -8.11 13.46
N GLY A 320 8.78 -7.24 12.48
CA GLY A 320 9.54 -6.01 12.42
C GLY A 320 9.08 -4.99 11.39
N PRO A 321 9.87 -3.92 11.24
CA PRO A 321 9.57 -2.82 10.35
C PRO A 321 9.74 -3.18 8.87
N ASN A 322 9.02 -2.46 8.01
CA ASN A 322 9.17 -2.51 6.55
C ASN A 322 10.34 -1.60 6.12
N ASP A 323 11.54 -1.89 6.59
CA ASP A 323 12.76 -1.18 6.17
C ASP A 323 13.47 -1.91 5.02
N TYR A 324 13.85 -1.16 3.97
CA TYR A 324 14.45 -1.74 2.77
C TYR A 324 15.74 -2.51 3.05
N GLN A 325 16.64 -1.95 3.87
CA GLN A 325 17.95 -2.55 4.13
C GLN A 325 17.84 -3.73 5.09
N MET A 326 16.96 -3.66 6.08
CA MET A 326 16.68 -4.77 7.00
C MET A 326 16.07 -5.95 6.25
N LEU A 327 15.02 -5.71 5.46
CA LEU A 327 14.34 -6.78 4.74
C LEU A 327 15.23 -7.41 3.66
N LYS A 328 16.11 -6.63 3.02
CA LYS A 328 17.11 -7.17 2.08
C LYS A 328 18.06 -8.19 2.72
N LYS A 329 18.37 -8.03 4.00
CA LYS A 329 19.22 -8.96 4.76
C LYS A 329 18.43 -10.13 5.36
N ALA A 330 17.14 -9.95 5.60
CA ALA A 330 16.29 -10.94 6.27
C ALA A 330 16.05 -12.20 5.43
N ALA A 331 15.59 -12.04 4.17
CA ALA A 331 15.38 -13.16 3.25
C ALA A 331 15.46 -12.70 1.78
N PRO A 332 15.73 -13.61 0.82
CA PRO A 332 15.71 -13.28 -0.60
C PRO A 332 14.41 -12.60 -1.02
N GLU A 333 14.52 -11.51 -1.77
CA GLU A 333 13.40 -10.75 -2.35
C GLU A 333 12.46 -10.08 -1.33
N MET A 334 12.74 -10.18 -0.04
CA MET A 334 11.91 -9.59 1.01
C MET A 334 12.02 -8.05 1.02
N ASP A 335 13.09 -7.47 0.46
CA ASP A 335 13.21 -6.03 0.21
C ASP A 335 12.10 -5.49 -0.72
N LYS A 336 11.49 -6.35 -1.54
CA LYS A 336 10.37 -6.00 -2.40
C LYS A 336 9.06 -5.79 -1.63
N ILE A 337 8.97 -6.20 -0.35
CA ILE A 337 7.85 -5.86 0.56
C ILE A 337 7.72 -4.34 0.74
N VAL A 338 8.82 -3.60 0.67
CA VAL A 338 8.77 -2.12 0.63
C VAL A 338 8.25 -1.70 -0.74
N ASN A 339 7.06 -1.09 -0.77
CA ASN A 339 6.49 -0.60 -2.01
C ASN A 339 7.19 0.69 -2.46
N LEU A 340 8.26 0.54 -3.23
CA LEU A 340 8.99 1.63 -3.90
C LEU A 340 8.51 1.86 -5.34
N GLY A 341 7.38 1.27 -5.73
CA GLY A 341 6.85 1.27 -7.08
C GLY A 341 6.54 -0.16 -7.51
N ARG A 342 5.25 -0.51 -7.58
CA ARG A 342 4.74 -1.82 -8.01
C ARG A 342 3.73 -1.68 -9.15
N ASP A 343 3.48 -2.79 -9.85
CA ASP A 343 2.51 -2.91 -10.94
C ASP A 343 2.71 -1.86 -12.04
N VAL A 344 1.67 -1.06 -12.31
CA VAL A 344 1.65 0.06 -13.26
C VAL A 344 2.71 1.12 -12.94
N TYR A 345 3.20 1.18 -11.70
CA TYR A 345 4.24 2.11 -11.23
C TYR A 345 5.61 1.45 -11.08
N SER A 346 5.80 0.22 -11.55
CA SER A 346 7.09 -0.49 -11.45
C SER A 346 8.25 0.27 -12.09
N PHE A 347 7.99 1.09 -13.12
CA PHE A 347 8.99 1.92 -13.79
C PHE A 347 9.63 2.99 -12.88
N VAL A 348 9.01 3.35 -11.75
CA VAL A 348 9.59 4.33 -10.80
C VAL A 348 10.49 3.70 -9.75
N ARG A 349 10.47 2.38 -9.62
CA ARG A 349 11.27 1.67 -8.61
C ARG A 349 12.78 1.94 -8.71
N PRO A 350 13.39 1.98 -9.91
CA PRO A 350 14.79 2.38 -10.05
C PRO A 350 15.05 3.82 -9.57
N ILE A 351 14.14 4.75 -9.88
CA ILE A 351 14.23 6.16 -9.44
C ILE A 351 14.26 6.21 -7.91
N ASN A 352 13.37 5.47 -7.25
CA ASN A 352 13.35 5.42 -5.79
C ASN A 352 14.62 4.80 -5.19
N LYS A 353 15.05 3.66 -5.73
CA LYS A 353 16.20 2.91 -5.19
C LYS A 353 17.53 3.63 -5.39
N PHE A 354 17.74 4.26 -6.55
CA PHE A 354 19.04 4.82 -6.94
C PHE A 354 19.14 6.33 -6.79
N ILE A 355 18.02 7.06 -6.72
CA ILE A 355 18.02 8.52 -6.63
C ILE A 355 17.37 8.97 -5.33
N ILE A 356 16.08 8.71 -5.13
CA ILE A 356 15.31 9.29 -4.00
C ILE A 356 15.85 8.80 -2.65
N MET A 357 15.97 7.49 -2.47
CA MET A 357 16.40 6.91 -1.19
C MET A 357 17.84 7.29 -0.81
N PRO A 358 18.85 7.19 -1.69
CA PRO A 358 20.21 7.62 -1.33
C PRO A 358 20.30 9.11 -1.00
N VAL A 359 19.63 9.98 -1.76
CA VAL A 359 19.65 11.43 -1.51
C VAL A 359 18.91 11.77 -0.21
N PHE A 360 17.76 11.13 0.05
CA PHE A 360 17.05 11.27 1.31
C PHE A 360 17.91 10.83 2.49
N ASN A 361 18.56 9.66 2.41
CA ASN A 361 19.42 9.15 3.47
C ASN A 361 20.64 10.05 3.70
N PHE A 362 21.21 10.61 2.64
CA PHE A 362 22.30 11.59 2.75
C PHE A 362 21.85 12.81 3.57
N PHE A 363 20.73 13.44 3.22
CA PHE A 363 20.24 14.60 3.98
C PHE A 363 19.79 14.22 5.40
N ALA A 364 19.16 13.06 5.59
CA ALA A 364 18.79 12.55 6.91
C ALA A 364 20.00 12.24 7.80
N SER A 365 21.16 11.95 7.22
CA SER A 365 22.41 11.78 7.99
C SER A 365 23.00 13.10 8.50
N LEU A 366 22.64 14.23 7.87
CA LEU A 366 23.14 15.56 8.25
C LEU A 366 22.24 16.26 9.29
N MET A 367 20.96 15.88 9.37
CA MET A 367 20.00 16.51 10.26
C MET A 367 18.89 15.55 10.70
N SER A 368 18.42 15.72 11.94
CA SER A 368 17.37 14.90 12.54
C SER A 368 15.94 15.32 12.17
N ASN A 369 15.74 16.51 11.61
CA ASN A 369 14.41 17.01 11.27
C ASN A 369 14.01 16.65 9.85
N PHE A 370 13.11 15.67 9.72
CA PHE A 370 12.68 15.12 8.44
C PHE A 370 11.91 16.09 7.54
N GLY A 371 11.27 17.14 8.09
CA GLY A 371 10.61 18.14 7.26
C GLY A 371 11.61 18.99 6.45
N TRP A 372 12.77 19.30 7.05
CA TRP A 372 13.88 19.94 6.34
C TRP A 372 14.57 18.99 5.37
N VAL A 373 14.70 17.70 5.71
CA VAL A 373 15.19 16.66 4.78
C VAL A 373 14.32 16.62 3.52
N ILE A 374 12.99 16.62 3.67
CA ILE A 374 12.04 16.65 2.54
C ILE A 374 12.23 17.94 1.72
N LEU A 375 12.42 19.08 2.37
CA LEU A 375 12.66 20.35 1.66
C LEU A 375 13.94 20.29 0.82
N LEU A 376 15.04 19.80 1.38
CA LEU A 376 16.32 19.67 0.66
C LEU A 376 16.25 18.64 -0.47
N LEU A 377 15.58 17.50 -0.24
CA LEU A 377 15.29 16.53 -1.30
C LEU A 377 14.49 17.20 -2.44
N THR A 378 13.49 18.02 -2.09
CA THR A 378 12.69 18.77 -3.07
C THR A 378 13.55 19.74 -3.86
N LEU A 379 14.42 20.49 -3.18
CA LEU A 379 15.35 21.43 -3.81
C LEU A 379 16.31 20.72 -4.76
N PHE A 380 16.86 19.57 -4.35
CA PHE A 380 17.72 18.74 -5.20
C PHE A 380 16.98 18.30 -6.47
N ILE A 381 15.77 17.73 -6.34
CA ILE A 381 14.96 17.28 -7.48
C ILE A 381 14.67 18.46 -8.41
N ARG A 382 14.29 19.62 -7.85
CA ARG A 382 14.01 20.83 -8.64
C ARG A 382 15.24 21.38 -9.34
N LEU A 383 16.42 21.30 -8.72
CA LEU A 383 17.68 21.73 -9.32
C LEU A 383 18.08 20.81 -10.48
N VAL A 384 18.00 19.49 -10.30
CA VAL A 384 18.31 18.51 -11.36
C VAL A 384 17.34 18.64 -12.54
N THR A 385 16.07 18.94 -12.27
CA THR A 385 15.05 19.14 -13.32
C THR A 385 15.01 20.56 -13.89
N SER A 386 15.74 21.52 -13.30
CA SER A 386 15.69 22.93 -13.67
C SER A 386 16.08 23.24 -15.12
N PRO A 387 17.07 22.56 -15.75
CA PRO A 387 17.40 22.82 -17.15
C PRO A 387 16.23 22.50 -18.08
N LEU A 388 15.47 21.45 -17.76
CA LEU A 388 14.29 21.06 -18.53
C LEU A 388 13.15 22.04 -18.30
N THR A 389 12.88 22.45 -17.05
CA THR A 389 11.81 23.42 -16.76
C THR A 389 12.11 24.80 -17.37
N TYR A 390 13.38 25.20 -17.43
CA TYR A 390 13.81 26.44 -18.10
C TYR A 390 13.39 26.49 -19.57
N THR A 391 13.57 25.40 -20.33
CA THR A 391 13.16 25.36 -21.74
C THR A 391 11.65 25.57 -21.93
N SER A 392 10.87 25.11 -20.96
CA SER A 392 9.42 25.25 -20.95
C SER A 392 8.97 26.65 -20.59
N TYR A 393 9.63 27.30 -19.62
CA TYR A 393 9.38 28.71 -19.32
C TYR A 393 9.78 29.62 -20.48
N LEU A 394 10.90 29.35 -21.14
CA LEU A 394 11.29 30.07 -22.35
C LEU A 394 10.25 29.91 -23.47
N SER A 395 9.73 28.69 -23.66
CA SER A 395 8.66 28.44 -24.62
C SER A 395 7.38 29.21 -24.27
N GLY A 396 7.00 29.25 -22.98
CA GLY A 396 5.86 30.04 -22.48
C GLY A 396 6.04 31.55 -22.68
N ALA A 397 7.26 32.07 -22.48
CA ALA A 397 7.55 33.48 -22.75
C ALA A 397 7.44 33.82 -24.24
N LYS A 398 7.96 32.96 -25.13
CA LYS A 398 7.78 33.13 -26.60
C LYS A 398 6.30 33.10 -26.99
N MET A 399 5.51 32.23 -26.37
CA MET A 399 4.06 32.16 -26.58
C MET A 399 3.34 33.44 -26.15
N LYS A 400 3.74 34.03 -25.02
CA LYS A 400 3.22 35.33 -24.56
C LYS A 400 3.51 36.44 -25.56
N VAL A 401 4.71 36.46 -26.15
CA VAL A 401 5.10 37.42 -27.20
C VAL A 401 4.27 37.24 -28.48
N LEU A 402 3.94 36.00 -28.88
CA LEU A 402 3.10 35.72 -30.05
C LEU A 402 1.61 35.97 -29.85
N ARG A 403 1.17 36.22 -28.62
CA ARG A 403 -0.26 36.35 -28.30
C ARG A 403 -1.01 37.41 -29.11
N PRO A 404 -0.47 38.63 -29.35
CA PRO A 404 -1.13 39.62 -30.19
C PRO A 404 -1.35 39.14 -31.62
N GLU A 405 -0.36 38.46 -32.21
CA GLU A 405 -0.46 37.90 -33.57
C GLU A 405 -1.48 36.76 -33.64
N LEU A 406 -1.57 35.93 -32.58
CA LEU A 406 -2.61 34.90 -32.47
C LEU A 406 -4.02 35.49 -32.37
N ASP A 407 -4.19 36.58 -31.61
CA ASP A 407 -5.47 37.26 -31.44
C ASP A 407 -5.89 37.95 -32.75
N GLU A 408 -4.96 38.53 -33.52
CA GLU A 408 -5.22 39.03 -34.87
C GLU A 408 -5.60 37.91 -35.85
N LEU A 409 -4.86 36.80 -35.83
CA LEU A 409 -5.15 35.64 -36.67
C LEU A 409 -6.55 35.09 -36.39
N LYS A 410 -6.94 35.05 -35.11
CA LYS A 410 -8.27 34.63 -34.67
C LYS A 410 -9.36 35.59 -35.16
N LYS A 411 -9.13 36.90 -35.10
CA LYS A 411 -10.06 37.91 -35.66
C LYS A 411 -10.20 37.77 -37.19
N LYS A 412 -9.12 37.44 -37.90
CA LYS A 412 -9.13 37.26 -39.36
C LYS A 412 -9.86 35.99 -39.81
N LEU A 413 -9.65 34.87 -39.11
CA LEU A 413 -10.17 33.55 -39.51
C LEU A 413 -11.53 33.20 -38.88
N GLY A 414 -11.97 33.95 -37.86
CA GLY A 414 -13.31 33.85 -37.30
C GLY A 414 -13.65 32.44 -36.81
N GLY A 415 -14.78 31.89 -37.30
CA GLY A 415 -15.30 30.58 -36.88
C GLY A 415 -14.69 29.35 -37.55
N ASP A 416 -13.77 29.52 -38.52
CA ASP A 416 -13.12 28.39 -39.19
C ASP A 416 -11.97 27.84 -38.33
N GLN A 417 -12.32 26.96 -37.40
CA GLN A 417 -11.37 26.33 -36.47
C GLN A 417 -10.26 25.53 -37.18
N GLN A 418 -10.54 24.97 -38.36
CA GLN A 418 -9.53 24.20 -39.10
C GLN A 418 -8.51 25.11 -39.75
N ALA A 419 -8.96 26.19 -40.40
CA ALA A 419 -8.06 27.21 -40.94
C ALA A 419 -7.24 27.88 -39.84
N PHE A 420 -7.87 28.21 -38.70
CA PHE A 420 -7.19 28.78 -37.55
C PHE A 420 -6.09 27.87 -37.00
N ALA A 421 -6.38 26.56 -36.82
CA ALA A 421 -5.39 25.60 -36.33
C ALA A 421 -4.18 25.47 -37.28
N MET A 422 -4.39 25.50 -38.60
CA MET A 422 -3.31 25.43 -39.60
C MET A 422 -2.41 26.67 -39.60
N GLU A 423 -3.00 27.87 -39.65
CA GLU A 423 -2.24 29.12 -39.62
C GLU A 423 -1.56 29.34 -38.25
N GLN A 424 -2.20 28.92 -37.15
CA GLN A 424 -1.59 28.93 -35.82
C GLN A 424 -0.32 28.06 -35.79
N MET A 425 -0.37 26.83 -36.32
CA MET A 425 0.80 25.97 -36.40
C MET A 425 1.90 26.55 -37.30
N LYS A 426 1.52 27.18 -38.42
CA LYS A 426 2.45 27.87 -39.31
C LYS A 426 3.14 29.03 -38.60
N LEU A 427 2.39 29.84 -37.86
CA LEU A 427 2.90 30.95 -37.06
C LEU A 427 3.92 30.47 -36.00
N PHE A 428 3.59 29.42 -35.25
CA PHE A 428 4.52 28.80 -34.29
C PHE A 428 5.80 28.31 -34.96
N ARG A 429 5.67 27.71 -36.16
CA ARG A 429 6.83 27.24 -36.93
C ARG A 429 7.70 28.39 -37.40
N GLU A 430 7.14 29.45 -37.94
CA GLU A 430 7.87 30.64 -38.40
C GLU A 430 8.63 31.28 -37.24
N ALA A 431 7.96 31.45 -36.10
CA ALA A 431 8.53 32.00 -34.88
C ALA A 431 9.51 31.06 -34.16
N GLY A 432 9.58 29.77 -34.53
CA GLY A 432 10.46 28.79 -33.89
C GLY A 432 10.04 28.46 -32.44
N VAL A 433 8.73 28.38 -32.22
CA VAL A 433 8.11 28.06 -30.92
C VAL A 433 7.56 26.63 -30.97
N ASN A 434 7.87 25.82 -29.96
CA ASN A 434 7.28 24.49 -29.81
C ASN A 434 6.07 24.57 -28.85
N PRO A 435 4.83 24.39 -29.32
CA PRO A 435 3.64 24.44 -28.45
C PRO A 435 3.64 23.34 -27.39
N LEU A 436 4.30 22.20 -27.64
CA LEU A 436 4.45 21.12 -26.67
C LEU A 436 5.58 21.38 -25.66
N GLY A 437 6.42 22.40 -25.90
CA GLY A 437 7.50 22.77 -24.99
C GLY A 437 7.02 23.07 -23.57
N GLY A 438 5.77 23.53 -23.41
CA GLY A 438 5.16 23.83 -22.11
C GLY A 438 4.69 22.60 -21.31
N CYS A 439 4.38 21.48 -21.97
CA CYS A 439 3.85 20.28 -21.29
C CYS A 439 4.92 19.22 -20.95
N ILE A 440 6.14 19.34 -21.52
CA ILE A 440 7.27 18.44 -21.23
C ILE A 440 7.58 18.34 -19.72
N PRO A 441 7.60 19.44 -18.93
CA PRO A 441 7.87 19.34 -17.49
C PRO A 441 6.79 18.57 -16.75
N ALA A 442 5.52 18.74 -17.17
CA ALA A 442 4.41 18.03 -16.55
C ALA A 442 4.52 16.52 -16.79
N LEU A 443 4.94 16.10 -17.99
CA LEU A 443 5.15 14.68 -18.30
C LEU A 443 6.29 14.07 -17.48
N LEU A 444 7.41 14.78 -17.34
CA LEU A 444 8.53 14.34 -16.50
C LEU A 444 8.17 14.31 -15.00
N GLN A 445 7.26 15.18 -14.57
CA GLN A 445 6.81 15.24 -13.18
C GLN A 445 6.01 13.99 -12.78
N ILE A 446 5.36 13.30 -13.72
CA ILE A 446 4.53 12.12 -13.42
C ILE A 446 5.37 10.97 -12.80
N PRO A 447 6.48 10.51 -13.42
CA PRO A 447 7.38 9.54 -12.79
C PRO A 447 7.90 9.98 -11.43
N ILE A 448 8.29 11.25 -11.28
CA ILE A 448 8.82 11.80 -10.03
C ILE A 448 7.75 11.78 -8.94
N PHE A 449 6.51 12.14 -9.28
CA PHE A 449 5.38 12.08 -8.38
C PHE A 449 5.14 10.67 -7.86
N PHE A 450 5.03 9.69 -8.76
CA PHE A 450 4.80 8.30 -8.34
C PHE A 450 5.97 7.73 -7.54
N ALA A 451 7.21 8.13 -7.86
CA ALA A 451 8.38 7.79 -7.07
C ALA A 451 8.22 8.29 -5.62
N LEU A 452 8.01 9.60 -5.44
CA LEU A 452 7.87 10.21 -4.12
C LEU A 452 6.64 9.74 -3.36
N TYR A 453 5.50 9.57 -4.05
CA TYR A 453 4.29 8.99 -3.49
C TYR A 453 4.59 7.61 -2.89
N SER A 454 5.24 6.73 -3.65
CA SER A 454 5.57 5.39 -3.17
C SER A 454 6.60 5.41 -2.04
N PHE A 455 7.60 6.29 -2.15
CA PHE A 455 8.66 6.42 -1.16
C PHE A 455 8.14 6.92 0.18
N PHE A 456 7.38 8.02 0.21
CA PHE A 456 6.86 8.57 1.47
C PHE A 456 5.83 7.66 2.13
N ASN A 457 5.07 6.88 1.36
CA ASN A 457 4.11 5.93 1.92
C ASN A 457 4.76 4.68 2.55
N SER A 458 5.97 4.33 2.12
CA SER A 458 6.65 3.09 2.54
C SER A 458 7.83 3.35 3.47
N ASN A 459 8.34 4.58 3.54
CA ASN A 459 9.51 4.90 4.33
C ASN A 459 9.18 5.06 5.82
N ILE A 460 9.50 4.05 6.61
CA ILE A 460 9.29 4.03 8.06
C ILE A 460 10.05 5.14 8.81
N ALA A 461 11.13 5.69 8.25
CA ALA A 461 11.87 6.78 8.91
C ALA A 461 11.02 8.05 9.10
N LEU A 462 9.98 8.24 8.29
CA LEU A 462 9.06 9.37 8.40
C LEU A 462 7.96 9.15 9.44
N ARG A 463 7.77 7.91 9.89
CA ARG A 463 6.69 7.52 10.80
C ARG A 463 6.91 8.13 12.18
N GLY A 464 5.90 8.82 12.69
CA GLY A 464 5.94 9.50 13.99
C GLY A 464 6.87 10.71 14.04
N GLN A 465 7.37 11.19 12.89
CA GLN A 465 8.20 12.40 12.82
C GLN A 465 7.33 13.64 12.72
N SER A 466 7.49 14.57 13.66
CA SER A 466 6.74 15.82 13.66
C SER A 466 7.45 16.93 12.87
N PHE A 467 6.68 17.79 12.24
CA PHE A 467 7.18 18.98 11.55
C PHE A 467 6.11 20.07 11.44
N LEU A 468 6.46 21.28 11.88
CA LEU A 468 5.53 22.41 11.98
C LEU A 468 4.28 22.02 12.79
N TRP A 469 3.11 21.97 12.16
CA TRP A 469 1.84 21.56 12.78
C TRP A 469 1.49 20.07 12.57
N SER A 470 2.25 19.35 11.73
CA SER A 470 2.04 17.90 11.57
C SER A 470 2.73 17.14 12.69
N ASN A 471 1.98 16.25 13.33
CA ASN A 471 2.51 15.36 14.36
C ASN A 471 3.16 14.10 13.78
N ASP A 472 2.87 13.77 12.52
CA ASP A 472 3.38 12.59 11.83
C ASP A 472 3.44 12.82 10.32
N LEU A 473 4.67 12.90 9.79
CA LEU A 473 4.94 13.09 8.37
C LEU A 473 4.44 11.93 7.48
N SER A 474 4.25 10.75 8.05
CA SER A 474 3.78 9.55 7.33
C SER A 474 2.25 9.41 7.29
N ALA A 475 1.54 10.17 8.11
CA ALA A 475 0.08 10.28 8.11
C ALA A 475 -0.36 11.64 7.55
N TYR A 476 -1.67 11.78 7.25
CA TYR A 476 -2.22 13.09 6.92
C TYR A 476 -2.10 14.03 8.12
N ASP A 477 -1.93 15.33 7.88
CA ASP A 477 -2.04 16.33 8.93
C ASP A 477 -3.51 16.72 9.16
N SER A 478 -3.87 17.10 10.38
CA SER A 478 -5.21 17.60 10.67
C SER A 478 -5.13 18.77 11.64
N ILE A 479 -5.67 19.91 11.22
CA ILE A 479 -5.88 21.07 12.09
C ILE A 479 -7.32 21.15 12.57
N VAL A 480 -8.26 20.76 11.70
CA VAL A 480 -9.69 20.74 12.02
C VAL A 480 -10.21 19.32 11.84
N HIS A 481 -10.90 18.83 12.87
CA HIS A 481 -11.70 17.61 12.81
C HIS A 481 -13.19 17.96 12.79
N PHE A 482 -13.93 17.34 11.89
CA PHE A 482 -15.37 17.46 11.78
C PHE A 482 -16.04 16.26 12.45
N SER A 483 -17.18 16.49 13.12
CA SER A 483 -17.99 15.42 13.72
C SER A 483 -18.74 14.57 12.69
N PHE A 484 -18.74 14.99 11.42
CA PHE A 484 -19.40 14.30 10.31
C PHE A 484 -18.41 14.14 9.15
N ASN A 485 -18.66 13.13 8.30
CA ASN A 485 -17.85 12.89 7.11
C ASN A 485 -18.35 13.76 5.95
N VAL A 486 -17.49 14.64 5.45
CA VAL A 486 -17.76 15.48 4.27
C VAL A 486 -17.40 14.69 3.01
N TRP A 487 -18.33 14.66 2.03
CA TRP A 487 -18.10 13.96 0.77
C TRP A 487 -16.80 14.41 0.10
N GLY A 488 -15.93 13.45 -0.22
CA GLY A 488 -14.61 13.68 -0.80
C GLY A 488 -13.51 14.04 0.22
N LEU A 489 -13.80 14.85 1.24
CA LEU A 489 -12.82 15.35 2.19
C LEU A 489 -12.54 14.41 3.36
N GLY A 490 -13.55 13.66 3.83
CA GLY A 490 -13.43 12.91 5.07
C GLY A 490 -13.91 13.73 6.27
N ASN A 491 -13.41 13.37 7.46
CA ASN A 491 -13.75 14.01 8.74
C ASN A 491 -12.67 14.99 9.21
N HIS A 492 -11.76 15.43 8.34
CA HIS A 492 -10.67 16.33 8.71
C HIS A 492 -10.26 17.27 7.58
N LEU A 493 -9.53 18.31 7.95
CA LEU A 493 -8.91 19.27 7.04
C LEU A 493 -7.40 19.38 7.30
N SER A 494 -6.63 19.12 6.25
CA SER A 494 -5.15 19.14 6.25
C SER A 494 -4.63 20.50 5.80
N LEU A 495 -3.80 21.16 6.62
CA LEU A 495 -3.25 22.48 6.28
C LEU A 495 -2.12 22.37 5.26
N PHE A 496 -1.27 21.33 5.30
CA PHE A 496 -0.29 21.15 4.23
C PHE A 496 -0.97 20.97 2.87
N THR A 497 -2.08 20.25 2.83
CA THR A 497 -2.91 20.14 1.61
C THR A 497 -3.43 21.50 1.16
N ILE A 498 -3.94 22.33 2.06
CA ILE A 498 -4.38 23.70 1.71
C ILE A 498 -3.21 24.51 1.14
N THR A 499 -2.04 24.48 1.77
CA THR A 499 -0.87 25.22 1.27
C THR A 499 -0.40 24.71 -0.10
N ALA A 500 -0.43 23.40 -0.34
CA ALA A 500 -0.10 22.81 -1.64
C ALA A 500 -1.09 23.24 -2.72
N VAL A 501 -2.39 23.29 -2.40
CA VAL A 501 -3.44 23.71 -3.32
C VAL A 501 -3.37 25.21 -3.60
N LEU A 502 -3.17 26.05 -2.58
CA LEU A 502 -3.00 27.50 -2.74
C LEU A 502 -1.79 27.82 -3.61
N THR A 503 -0.64 27.21 -3.33
CA THR A 503 0.57 27.42 -4.14
C THR A 503 0.40 26.92 -5.57
N SER A 504 -0.28 25.79 -5.78
CA SER A 504 -0.64 25.30 -7.12
C SER A 504 -1.57 26.28 -7.84
N PHE A 505 -2.55 26.85 -7.14
CA PHE A 505 -3.48 27.83 -7.68
C PHE A 505 -2.74 29.13 -8.07
N LEU A 506 -1.80 29.60 -7.25
CA LEU A 506 -0.94 30.74 -7.59
C LEU A 506 -0.11 30.48 -8.86
N ILE A 507 0.45 29.28 -9.02
CA ILE A 507 1.13 28.88 -10.26
C ILE A 507 0.17 28.96 -11.46
N SER A 508 -1.06 28.47 -11.31
CA SER A 508 -2.08 28.53 -12.37
C SER A 508 -2.43 29.97 -12.76
N ILE A 509 -2.57 30.89 -11.79
CA ILE A 509 -2.77 32.32 -12.07
C ILE A 509 -1.57 32.90 -12.82
N TYR A 510 -0.36 32.61 -12.35
CA TYR A 510 0.87 33.14 -12.95
C TYR A 510 1.05 32.67 -14.40
N ASN A 511 0.74 31.40 -14.66
CA ASN A 511 0.83 30.79 -16.00
C ASN A 511 -0.30 31.21 -16.95
N MET A 512 -1.37 31.84 -16.47
CA MET A 512 -2.50 32.29 -17.30
C MET A 512 -2.06 33.19 -18.45
N SER A 513 -1.12 34.10 -18.18
CA SER A 513 -0.64 35.06 -19.17
C SER A 513 0.15 34.41 -20.31
N MET A 514 0.63 33.17 -20.11
CA MET A 514 1.52 32.42 -21.00
C MET A 514 0.81 31.34 -21.81
N THR A 515 -0.44 31.03 -21.46
CA THR A 515 -1.21 29.97 -22.15
C THR A 515 -1.98 30.60 -23.32
N PRO A 516 -1.87 30.07 -24.56
CA PRO A 516 -2.61 30.59 -25.69
C PRO A 516 -4.12 30.52 -25.44
N THR A 517 -4.86 31.51 -25.96
CA THR A 517 -6.31 31.63 -25.82
C THR A 517 -7.02 30.41 -26.40
N GLN A 518 -7.50 29.52 -25.52
CA GLN A 518 -8.31 28.37 -25.91
C GLN A 518 -9.80 28.78 -25.98
N ASP A 519 -10.45 28.46 -27.11
CA ASP A 519 -11.88 28.70 -27.29
C ASP A 519 -12.76 27.75 -26.46
N ASN A 520 -12.24 26.57 -26.12
CA ASN A 520 -12.95 25.63 -25.26
C ASN A 520 -12.92 26.13 -23.80
N PRO A 521 -14.08 26.50 -23.20
CA PRO A 521 -14.15 26.97 -21.82
C PRO A 521 -13.61 25.93 -20.83
N ALA A 522 -13.80 24.63 -21.11
CA ALA A 522 -13.30 23.56 -20.24
C ALA A 522 -11.78 23.59 -20.12
N MET A 523 -11.06 23.74 -21.24
CA MET A 523 -9.59 23.79 -21.25
C MET A 523 -9.04 25.09 -20.66
N LYS A 524 -9.78 26.20 -20.83
CA LYS A 524 -9.43 27.50 -20.22
C LYS A 524 -9.47 27.43 -18.69
N TYR A 525 -10.48 26.76 -18.12
CA TYR A 525 -10.66 26.69 -16.67
C TYR A 525 -9.99 25.48 -16.01
N MET A 526 -9.59 24.47 -16.79
CA MET A 526 -8.95 23.25 -16.29
C MET A 526 -7.78 23.50 -15.32
N PRO A 527 -6.83 24.43 -15.58
CA PRO A 527 -5.72 24.69 -14.66
C PRO A 527 -6.15 25.26 -13.29
N TYR A 528 -7.33 25.88 -13.19
CA TYR A 528 -7.86 26.41 -11.92
C TYR A 528 -8.67 25.38 -11.15
N ILE A 529 -9.39 24.52 -11.88
CA ILE A 529 -10.20 23.44 -11.28
C ILE A 529 -9.29 22.32 -10.77
N PHE A 530 -8.19 22.02 -11.48
CA PHE A 530 -7.32 20.88 -11.17
C PHE A 530 -6.70 20.94 -9.75
N PRO A 531 -6.15 22.07 -9.26
CA PRO A 531 -5.72 22.19 -7.86
C PRO A 531 -6.84 21.90 -6.86
N PHE A 532 -8.08 22.29 -7.16
CA PHE A 532 -9.23 22.02 -6.29
C PHE A 532 -9.64 20.53 -6.33
N VAL A 533 -9.50 19.84 -7.46
CA VAL A 533 -9.69 18.37 -7.50
C VAL A 533 -8.61 17.66 -6.69
N LEU A 534 -7.35 18.11 -6.82
CA LEU A 534 -6.22 17.54 -6.06
C LEU A 534 -6.38 17.72 -4.55
N PHE A 535 -7.05 18.77 -4.09
CA PHE A 535 -7.37 18.99 -2.69
C PHE A 535 -8.04 17.75 -2.03
N PHE A 536 -9.08 17.18 -2.66
CA PHE A 536 -9.79 16.01 -2.13
C PHE A 536 -8.94 14.75 -2.12
N VAL A 537 -8.00 14.62 -3.07
CA VAL A 537 -7.07 13.49 -3.14
C VAL A 537 -6.00 13.64 -2.06
N PHE A 538 -5.32 14.79 -2.01
CA PHE A 538 -4.19 15.06 -1.12
C PHE A 538 -4.59 15.11 0.36
N ASN A 539 -5.84 15.46 0.68
CA ASN A 539 -6.31 15.46 2.08
C ASN A 539 -6.25 14.06 2.73
N LYS A 540 -6.17 12.99 1.94
CA LYS A 540 -6.07 11.60 2.41
C LYS A 540 -4.65 11.03 2.36
N LEU A 541 -3.68 11.81 1.88
CA LEU A 541 -2.31 11.36 1.66
C LEU A 541 -1.39 11.81 2.81
N PRO A 542 -0.19 11.20 2.95
CA PRO A 542 0.78 11.62 3.95
C PRO A 542 1.15 13.09 3.84
N SER A 543 1.31 13.74 4.99
CA SER A 543 1.71 15.14 5.09
C SER A 543 3.10 15.39 4.52
N ALA A 544 4.01 14.40 4.53
CA ALA A 544 5.30 14.48 3.82
C ALA A 544 5.14 14.76 2.32
N LEU A 545 4.15 14.12 1.68
CA LEU A 545 3.91 14.30 0.25
C LEU A 545 3.32 15.69 -0.02
N THR A 546 2.34 16.12 0.77
CA THR A 546 1.72 17.44 0.59
C THR A 546 2.69 18.57 0.93
N TRP A 547 3.54 18.38 1.94
CA TRP A 547 4.66 19.28 2.25
C TRP A 547 5.67 19.37 1.10
N TYR A 548 6.09 18.23 0.53
CA TYR A 548 6.91 18.20 -0.67
C TYR A 548 6.27 19.06 -1.78
N TYR A 549 4.98 18.91 -2.03
CA TYR A 549 4.27 19.70 -3.04
C TYR A 549 4.30 21.20 -2.76
N THR A 550 4.05 21.62 -1.52
CA THR A 550 4.12 23.02 -1.12
C THR A 550 5.50 23.60 -1.40
N VAL A 551 6.57 22.95 -0.92
CA VAL A 551 7.95 23.39 -1.17
C VAL A 551 8.25 23.42 -2.66
N SER A 552 7.85 22.38 -3.38
CA SER A 552 8.09 22.19 -4.80
C SER A 552 7.43 23.29 -5.63
N ASN A 553 6.22 23.71 -5.25
CA ASN A 553 5.50 24.81 -5.87
C ASN A 553 6.10 26.17 -5.52
N LEU A 554 6.55 26.39 -4.28
CA LEU A 554 7.23 27.63 -3.88
C LEU A 554 8.54 27.82 -4.65
N ILE A 555 9.35 26.76 -4.78
CA ILE A 555 10.57 26.79 -5.60
C ILE A 555 10.21 27.07 -7.07
N THR A 556 9.12 26.46 -7.56
CA THR A 556 8.64 26.70 -8.93
C THR A 556 8.28 28.17 -9.15
N LEU A 557 7.50 28.78 -8.25
CA LEU A 557 7.17 30.20 -8.30
C LEU A 557 8.41 31.09 -8.23
N GLY A 558 9.38 30.75 -7.37
CA GLY A 558 10.66 31.44 -7.29
C GLY A 558 11.47 31.38 -8.58
N LEU A 559 11.64 30.18 -9.14
CA LEU A 559 12.35 29.97 -10.42
C LEU A 559 11.64 30.72 -11.55
N GLN A 560 10.32 30.63 -11.62
CA GLN A 560 9.51 31.34 -12.59
C GLN A 560 9.69 32.86 -12.49
N PHE A 561 9.60 33.40 -11.28
CA PHE A 561 9.82 34.82 -11.02
C PHE A 561 11.22 35.26 -11.47
N VAL A 562 12.26 34.52 -11.09
CA VAL A 562 13.65 34.83 -11.47
C VAL A 562 13.85 34.76 -12.98
N ILE A 563 13.36 33.70 -13.62
CA ILE A 563 13.52 33.48 -15.06
C ILE A 563 12.81 34.58 -15.86
N GLN A 564 11.58 34.94 -15.49
CA GLN A 564 10.81 35.92 -16.24
C GLN A 564 11.31 37.36 -16.06
N HIS A 565 11.79 37.72 -14.87
CA HIS A 565 12.19 39.11 -14.59
C HIS A 565 13.68 39.36 -14.81
N TYR A 566 14.56 38.37 -14.59
CA TYR A 566 16.01 38.57 -14.63
C TYR A 566 16.70 37.85 -15.80
N ILE A 567 16.13 36.77 -16.33
CA ILE A 567 16.78 35.98 -17.40
C ILE A 567 16.17 36.27 -18.77
N ILE A 568 14.84 36.40 -18.84
CA ILE A 568 14.11 36.58 -20.10
C ILE A 568 14.00 38.06 -20.46
N ASP A 569 14.81 38.45 -21.44
CA ASP A 569 14.69 39.74 -22.12
C ASP A 569 13.75 39.59 -23.33
N HIS A 570 12.58 40.22 -23.26
CA HIS A 570 11.54 40.13 -24.27
C HIS A 570 11.98 40.71 -25.62
N ASN A 571 12.86 41.73 -25.60
CA ASN A 571 13.39 42.34 -26.83
C ASN A 571 14.37 41.40 -27.52
N LYS A 572 15.22 40.71 -26.76
CA LYS A 572 16.12 39.68 -27.31
C LYS A 572 15.35 38.48 -27.85
N ILE A 573 14.22 38.12 -27.25
CA ILE A 573 13.33 37.07 -27.77
C ILE A 573 12.72 37.47 -29.11
N LEU A 574 12.16 38.69 -29.21
CA LEU A 574 11.62 39.23 -30.46
C LEU A 574 12.68 39.27 -31.56
N ALA A 575 13.86 39.82 -31.28
CA ALA A 575 14.97 39.88 -32.24
C ALA A 575 15.38 38.48 -32.75
N LYS A 576 15.49 37.49 -31.85
CA LYS A 576 15.77 36.09 -32.23
C LYS A 576 14.62 35.46 -33.03
N MET A 577 13.37 35.82 -32.76
CA MET A 577 12.21 35.34 -33.52
C MET A 577 12.21 35.92 -34.93
N ASP A 578 12.50 37.21 -35.09
CA ASP A 578 12.61 37.87 -36.39
C ASP A 578 13.81 37.36 -37.21
N GLU A 579 14.94 37.07 -36.57
CA GLU A 579 16.04 36.35 -37.23
C GLU A 579 15.64 34.93 -37.66
N ASN A 580 14.91 34.21 -36.82
CA ASN A 580 14.42 32.87 -37.15
C ASN A 580 13.37 32.85 -38.27
N ARG A 581 12.61 33.94 -38.45
CA ARG A 581 11.71 34.15 -39.58
C ARG A 581 12.48 34.35 -40.90
N LYS A 582 13.67 34.97 -40.83
CA LYS A 582 14.53 35.23 -42.00
C LYS A 582 15.32 33.99 -42.49
N LYS A 583 15.45 32.95 -41.66
CA LYS A 583 16.19 31.72 -42.02
C LYS A 583 15.30 30.79 -42.86
N PRO A 584 15.77 30.27 -44.02
CA PRO A 584 15.04 29.26 -44.77
C PRO A 584 14.97 27.96 -43.96
N LYS A 585 13.76 27.50 -43.63
CA LYS A 585 13.56 26.26 -42.86
C LYS A 585 13.21 25.11 -43.80
N ALA A 586 14.03 24.06 -43.80
CA ALA A 586 13.73 22.81 -44.49
C ALA A 586 12.49 22.14 -43.85
N LYS A 587 11.53 21.71 -44.67
CA LYS A 587 10.38 20.92 -44.20
C LYS A 587 10.87 19.53 -43.78
N SER A 588 10.45 19.06 -42.61
CA SER A 588 10.69 17.67 -42.19
C SER A 588 9.79 16.72 -42.99
N LYS A 589 10.27 15.52 -43.35
CA LYS A 589 9.51 14.50 -44.12
C LYS A 589 8.17 14.12 -43.49
N TRP A 590 8.05 14.18 -42.16
CA TRP A 590 6.78 13.95 -41.47
C TRP A 590 5.79 15.11 -41.69
N GLN A 591 6.30 16.34 -41.80
CA GLN A 591 5.51 17.56 -42.00
C GLN A 591 4.94 17.65 -43.42
N GLU A 592 5.70 17.21 -44.43
CA GLU A 592 5.18 17.08 -45.80
C GLU A 592 4.05 16.07 -45.88
N LYS A 593 4.22 14.89 -45.26
CA LYS A 593 3.16 13.87 -45.18
C LYS A 593 1.89 14.39 -44.49
N TYR A 594 2.01 15.17 -43.42
CA TYR A 594 0.85 15.72 -42.73
C TYR A 594 0.14 16.81 -43.55
N SER A 595 0.89 17.71 -44.21
CA SER A 595 0.29 18.71 -45.10
C SER A 595 -0.41 18.07 -46.29
N ASP A 596 0.19 17.05 -46.90
CA ASP A 596 -0.39 16.35 -48.05
C ASP A 596 -1.68 15.61 -47.68
N MET A 597 -1.71 15.00 -46.48
CA MET A 597 -2.91 14.33 -45.96
C MET A 597 -4.06 15.32 -45.71
N MET A 598 -3.76 16.51 -45.20
CA MET A 598 -4.76 17.57 -44.97
C MET A 598 -5.28 18.16 -46.29
N ASP A 599 -4.40 18.38 -47.27
CA ASP A 599 -4.80 18.85 -48.61
C ASP A 599 -5.65 17.81 -49.34
N GLN A 600 -5.36 16.52 -49.17
CA GLN A 600 -6.23 15.45 -49.67
C GLN A 600 -7.60 15.45 -48.99
N GLN A 601 -7.69 15.67 -47.67
CA GLN A 601 -8.98 15.80 -46.97
C GLN A 601 -9.80 16.99 -47.46
N LYS A 602 -9.18 18.16 -47.67
CA LYS A 602 -9.85 19.34 -48.23
C LYS A 602 -10.37 19.08 -49.64
N LYS A 603 -9.56 18.47 -50.52
CA LYS A 603 -10.00 18.09 -51.87
C LYS A 603 -11.17 17.11 -51.85
N LEU A 604 -11.17 16.15 -50.91
CA LEU A 604 -12.28 15.21 -50.74
C LEU A 604 -13.57 15.88 -50.24
N GLN A 605 -13.47 16.87 -49.35
CA GLN A 605 -14.62 17.67 -48.90
C GLN A 605 -15.17 18.56 -50.02
N ASP A 606 -14.31 19.22 -50.79
CA ASP A 606 -14.71 20.05 -51.92
C ASP A 606 -15.37 19.24 -53.04
N MET A 607 -14.87 18.02 -53.30
CA MET A 607 -15.52 17.09 -54.21
C MET A 607 -16.90 16.67 -53.68
N LYS A 608 -17.04 16.30 -52.39
CA LYS A 608 -18.34 15.97 -51.79
C LYS A 608 -19.34 17.12 -51.81
N ASN A 609 -18.88 18.37 -51.67
CA ASN A 609 -19.74 19.55 -51.76
C ASN A 609 -20.15 19.88 -53.20
N LYS A 610 -19.30 19.56 -54.19
CA LYS A 610 -19.65 19.66 -55.62
C LYS A 610 -20.63 18.59 -56.08
N THR A 611 -20.66 17.41 -55.45
CA THR A 611 -21.66 16.35 -55.77
C THR A 611 -23.01 16.55 -55.09
N LYS A 612 -23.14 17.54 -54.19
CA LYS A 612 -24.37 17.87 -53.45
C LYS A 612 -25.10 19.12 -53.98
N LYS A 613 -24.52 19.82 -54.96
CA LYS A 613 -25.22 20.79 -55.82
C LYS A 613 -25.62 20.09 -57.09
#